data_AF-A0ABD0NHF3-F1
#
_entry.id   AF-A0ABD0NHF3-F1
#
_cell.length_a   1.000
_cell.length_b   1.000
_cell.length_c   1.000
_cell.angle_alpha   90.00
_cell.angle_beta   90.00
_cell.angle_gamma   90.00
#
_symmetry.space_group_name_H-M   'P 1'
#
loop_
_entity.id
_entity.type
_entity.pdbx_description
1 polymer ?
#
loop_
_entity_poly.entity_id
_entity_poly.type
_entity_poly.pdbx_seq_one_letter_code
_entity_poly.pdbx_strand_id
1 'polypeptide(L)' 'MPKKVGPCRGALPRWHFNPVTKKCENFVFGGCKENRNNFLSLEECAKACHT' A
#
# COMPACT_ATOMS: atom_id res chain seq x y z
N MET A 1 3.72 -7.62 -5.24
CA MET A 1 2.60 -8.07 -4.38
C MET A 1 1.39 -7.19 -4.62
N PRO A 2 0.14 -7.70 -4.53
CA PRO A 2 -1.06 -6.85 -4.64
C PRO A 2 -1.32 -6.04 -3.37
N LYS A 3 -2.18 -5.01 -3.44
CA LYS A 3 -2.71 -4.32 -2.25
C LYS A 3 -3.48 -5.29 -1.35
N LYS A 4 -3.44 -5.11 -0.04
CA LYS A 4 -4.10 -6.00 0.94
C LYS A 4 -4.79 -5.22 2.05
N VAL A 5 -6.12 -5.28 2.09
CA VAL A 5 -6.94 -4.63 3.13
C VAL A 5 -6.76 -5.31 4.49
N GLY A 6 -6.69 -6.65 4.53
CA GLY A 6 -6.63 -7.40 5.79
C GLY A 6 -8.02 -7.58 6.45
N PRO A 7 -8.11 -8.38 7.52
CA PRO A 7 -9.40 -8.76 8.13
C PRO A 7 -9.94 -7.74 9.15
N CYS A 8 -9.10 -6.81 9.62
CA CYS A 8 -9.53 -5.78 10.54
C CYS A 8 -10.37 -4.71 9.84
N ARG A 9 -11.20 -4.00 10.61
CA ARG A 9 -12.21 -3.03 10.10
C ARG A 9 -11.81 -1.56 10.30
N GLY A 10 -10.51 -1.30 10.42
CA GLY A 10 -9.98 0.07 10.42
C GLY A 10 -10.08 0.72 9.04
N ALA A 11 -10.03 2.04 9.01
CA ALA A 11 -10.02 2.84 7.79
C ALA A 11 -8.72 3.65 7.70
N LEU A 12 -7.58 2.95 7.54
CA LEU A 12 -6.27 3.59 7.51
C LEU A 12 -5.86 3.89 6.06
N PRO A 13 -5.73 5.16 5.64
CA PRO A 13 -5.23 5.48 4.32
C PRO A 13 -3.76 5.06 4.20
N ARG A 14 -3.44 4.32 3.13
CA ARG A 14 -2.11 3.80 2.83
C ARG A 14 -1.82 3.88 1.35
N TRP A 15 -0.56 3.75 1.00
CA TRP A 15 -0.08 3.71 -0.38
C TRP A 15 0.34 2.29 -0.75
N HIS A 16 0.13 1.91 -2.01
CA HIS A 16 0.66 0.69 -2.58
C HIS A 16 1.14 0.96 -4.01
N PHE A 17 2.12 0.18 -4.47
CA PHE A 17 2.51 0.20 -5.88
C PHE A 17 1.50 -0.59 -6.71
N ASN A 18 1.04 0.01 -7.80
CA ASN A 18 0.24 -0.62 -8.83
C ASN A 18 1.14 -0.93 -10.05
N PRO A 19 1.44 -2.22 -10.33
CA PRO A 19 2.32 -2.58 -11.44
C PRO A 19 1.69 -2.36 -12.82
N VAL A 20 0.36 -2.23 -12.90
CA VAL A 20 -0.36 -1.99 -14.17
C VAL A 20 -0.16 -0.54 -14.61
N THR A 21 -0.36 0.41 -13.69
CA THR A 21 -0.20 1.85 -13.96
C THR A 21 1.24 2.33 -13.75
N LYS A 22 2.08 1.49 -13.14
CA LYS A 22 3.45 1.80 -12.68
C LYS A 22 3.48 3.02 -11.73
N LYS A 23 2.45 3.15 -10.89
CA LYS A 23 2.29 4.29 -9.97
C LYS A 23 1.99 3.81 -8.55
N CYS A 24 2.33 4.65 -7.58
CA CYS A 24 1.86 4.50 -6.22
C CYS A 24 0.45 5.07 -6.08
N GLU A 25 -0.48 4.26 -5.59
CA GLU A 25 -1.90 4.57 -5.49
C GLU A 25 -2.38 4.41 -4.04
N ASN A 26 -3.38 5.21 -3.65
CA ASN A 26 -3.98 5.11 -2.32
C ASN A 26 -4.94 3.93 -2.22
N PHE A 27 -4.97 3.31 -1.05
CA PHE A 27 -6.00 2.34 -0.67
C PHE A 27 -6.29 2.41 0.83
N VAL A 28 -7.41 1.79 1.23
CA VAL A 28 -7.77 1.68 2.65
C VAL A 28 -7.24 0.36 3.21
N PHE A 29 -6.40 0.45 4.22
CA PHE A 29 -5.91 -0.69 4.99
C PHE A 29 -6.76 -0.88 6.25
N GLY A 30 -7.14 -2.13 6.49
CA GLY A 30 -7.98 -2.55 7.62
C GLY A 30 -7.29 -2.46 8.98
N GLY A 31 -5.96 -2.29 9.02
CA GLY A 31 -5.20 -2.08 10.26
C GLY A 31 -4.51 -3.31 10.84
N CYS A 32 -4.60 -4.47 10.19
CA CYS A 32 -3.83 -5.65 10.60
C CYS A 32 -3.53 -6.61 9.45
N LYS A 33 -2.50 -7.45 9.63
CA LYS A 33 -2.02 -8.45 8.65
C LYS A 33 -1.66 -7.82 7.30
N GLU A 34 -0.96 -6.68 7.32
CA GLU A 34 -0.40 -6.06 6.11
C GLU A 34 0.52 -7.03 5.36
N ASN A 35 0.82 -6.68 4.11
CA ASN A 35 1.93 -7.25 3.36
C ASN A 35 2.96 -6.14 3.07
N ARG A 36 4.04 -6.47 2.36
CA ARG A 36 5.11 -5.51 2.04
C ARG A 36 4.70 -4.40 1.05
N ASN A 37 3.53 -4.51 0.40
CA ASN A 37 3.03 -3.48 -0.51
C ASN A 37 2.00 -2.59 0.20
N ASN A 38 2.44 -1.96 1.28
CA ASN A 38 1.65 -1.09 2.16
C ASN A 38 2.59 -0.06 2.77
N PHE A 39 2.45 1.20 2.38
CA PHE A 39 3.34 2.31 2.76
C PHE A 39 2.54 3.44 3.40
N LEU A 40 3.19 4.22 4.28
CA LEU A 40 2.54 5.35 4.96
C LEU A 40 2.50 6.59 4.07
N SER A 41 3.46 6.73 3.15
CA SER A 41 3.56 7.89 2.26
C SER A 41 3.82 7.49 0.81
N LEU A 42 3.53 8.43 -0.09
CA LEU A 42 3.89 8.32 -1.51
C LEU A 42 5.41 8.18 -1.68
N GLU A 43 6.20 8.89 -0.87
CA GLU A 43 7.66 8.88 -0.94
C GLU A 43 8.24 7.51 -0.56
N GLU A 44 7.74 6.86 0.49
CA GLU A 44 8.14 5.49 0.85
C GLU A 44 7.81 4.51 -0.28
N CYS A 45 6.61 4.59 -0.83
CA CYS A 45 6.19 3.73 -1.92
C CYS A 45 7.08 3.93 -3.17
N ALA A 46 7.36 5.18 -3.53
CA ALA A 46 8.22 5.51 -4.67
C ALA A 46 9.63 4.97 -4.46
N LYS A 47 10.23 5.21 -3.27
CA LYS A 47 11.56 4.69 -2.93
C LYS A 47 11.63 3.18 -3.03
N ALA A 48 10.63 2.47 -2.50
CA ALA A 48 10.57 1.00 -2.53
C ALA A 48 10.45 0.41 -3.95
N CYS A 49 10.05 1.21 -4.95
CA CYS A 49 9.90 0.77 -6.34
C CYS A 49 11.05 1.22 -7.25
N HIS A 50 11.95 2.06 -6.75
CA HIS A 50 13.12 2.58 -7.47
C HIS A 50 14.43 1.84 -7.14
N THR A 51 14.36 0.76 -6.36
CA THR A 51 15.44 -0.20 -6.06
C THR A 51 14.99 -1.61 -6.37
#